data_AF-A0A0G0G9V5-F1
#
_entry.id   AF-A0A0G0G9V5-F1
#
_cell.length_a   1.000
_cell.length_b   1.000
_cell.length_c   1.000
_cell.angle_alpha   90.00
_cell.angle_beta   90.00
_cell.angle_gamma   90.00
#
_symmetry.space_group_name_H-M   'P 1'
#
loop_
_entity.id
_entity.type
_entity.pdbx_description
1 polymer ?
#
loop_
_entity_poly.entity_id
_entity_poly.type
_entity_poly.pdbx_seq_one_letter_code
_entity_poly.pdbx_strand_id
1 'polypeptide(L)'
;MFRDIEESGDKLPEIKKIIIKELENLGVVVIDGDILPTPTILFAVRKHKYDGAIIITASHNPIEYNGLKFVNNKALFTIKEEAEKIKRYYDHS
;
A
#
# COMPACT_ATOMS: atom_id res chain seq x y z
N MET A 1 4.85 -0.37 -5.92
CA MET A 1 5.47 -1.42 -5.09
C MET A 1 4.51 -1.80 -3.96
N PHE A 2 4.38 -3.09 -3.65
CA PHE A 2 3.45 -3.64 -2.65
C PHE A 2 4.20 -4.35 -1.53
N ARG A 3 3.64 -4.34 -0.31
CA ARG A 3 4.19 -5.08 0.84
C ARG A 3 3.12 -5.63 1.80
N ASP A 4 3.49 -6.75 2.44
CA ASP A 4 2.95 -7.35 3.67
C ASP A 4 3.79 -7.08 4.97
N ILE A 5 3.17 -6.91 6.15
CA ILE A 5 3.85 -6.96 7.46
C ILE A 5 3.53 -8.29 8.16
N GLU A 6 4.59 -9.02 8.48
CA GLU A 6 4.72 -10.40 8.99
C GLU A 6 3.78 -10.86 10.14
N GLU A 7 3.02 -9.97 10.79
CA GLU A 7 2.11 -10.32 11.90
C GLU A 7 0.63 -9.97 11.65
N SER A 8 0.19 -9.96 10.39
CA SER A 8 -1.21 -9.65 10.04
C SER A 8 -1.91 -10.94 9.56
N GLY A 9 -3.00 -11.35 10.23
CA GLY A 9 -3.59 -12.70 10.16
C GLY A 9 -4.05 -13.20 8.78
N ASP A 10 -4.53 -14.45 8.72
CA ASP A 10 -4.80 -15.31 7.54
C ASP A 10 -5.47 -14.68 6.29
N LYS A 11 -6.08 -13.49 6.41
CA LYS A 11 -6.79 -12.78 5.33
C LYS A 11 -5.91 -11.87 4.48
N LEU A 12 -4.69 -11.56 4.92
CA LEU A 12 -3.79 -10.65 4.19
C LEU A 12 -3.42 -11.11 2.78
N PRO A 13 -3.11 -12.40 2.56
CA PRO A 13 -2.81 -12.91 1.22
C PRO A 13 -3.94 -12.67 0.21
N GLU A 14 -5.20 -12.69 0.67
CA GLU A 14 -6.37 -12.48 -0.18
C GLU A 14 -6.58 -10.99 -0.50
N ILE A 15 -6.43 -10.11 0.50
CA ILE A 15 -6.47 -8.65 0.29
C ILE A 15 -5.37 -8.21 -0.67
N LYS A 16 -4.14 -8.72 -0.50
CA LYS A 16 -3.01 -8.42 -1.39
C LYS A 16 -3.36 -8.81 -2.83
N LYS A 17 -3.88 -10.01 -3.05
CA LYS A 17 -4.27 -10.48 -4.39
C LYS A 17 -5.32 -9.59 -5.04
N ILE A 18 -6.35 -9.18 -4.29
CA ILE A 18 -7.41 -8.29 -4.80
C ILE A 18 -6.80 -6.95 -5.22
N ILE A 19 -5.98 -6.33 -4.36
CA ILE A 19 -5.40 -5.02 -4.65
C ILE A 19 -4.48 -5.08 -5.89
N ILE A 20 -3.61 -6.09 -5.97
CA ILE A 20 -2.72 -6.27 -7.13
C ILE A 20 -3.56 -6.39 -8.41
N LYS A 21 -4.56 -7.29 -8.41
CA LYS A 21 -5.42 -7.53 -9.57
C LYS A 21 -6.16 -6.28 -10.03
N GLU A 22 -6.75 -5.52 -9.10
CA GLU A 22 -7.48 -4.31 -9.47
C GLU A 22 -6.57 -3.22 -10.03
N LEU A 23 -5.35 -3.10 -9.54
CA LEU A 23 -4.39 -2.14 -10.08
C LEU A 23 -3.89 -2.55 -11.47
N GLU A 24 -3.65 -3.85 -11.68
CA GLU A 24 -3.32 -4.38 -13.00
C GLU A 24 -4.48 -4.16 -14.00
N ASN A 25 -5.73 -4.35 -13.57
CA ASN A 25 -6.91 -4.04 -14.39
C ASN A 25 -6.99 -2.56 -14.79
N LEU A 26 -6.49 -1.66 -13.94
CA LEU A 26 -6.37 -0.23 -14.20
C LEU A 26 -5.13 0.15 -15.03
N GLY A 27 -4.34 -0.84 -15.49
CA GLY A 27 -3.14 -0.63 -16.27
C GLY A 27 -1.92 -0.19 -15.46
N VAL A 28 -1.96 -0.31 -14.13
CA VAL A 28 -0.84 0.02 -13.25
C VAL A 28 0.15 -1.14 -13.21
N VAL A 29 1.44 -0.85 -13.42
CA VAL A 29 2.50 -1.85 -13.25
C VAL A 29 2.76 -2.08 -11.77
N VAL A 30 2.47 -3.29 -11.31
CA VAL A 30 2.60 -3.68 -9.91
C VAL A 30 3.88 -4.50 -9.69
N ILE A 31 4.65 -4.12 -8.68
CA ILE A 31 5.80 -4.89 -8.19
C ILE A 31 5.48 -5.34 -6.77
N ASP A 32 5.33 -6.65 -6.56
CA ASP A 32 5.20 -7.25 -5.23
C ASP A 32 6.58 -7.30 -4.55
N GLY A 33 6.69 -6.61 -3.42
CA GLY A 33 7.89 -6.56 -2.60
C GLY A 33 7.88 -7.58 -1.48
N ASP A 34 6.82 -8.39 -1.32
CA ASP A 34 6.67 -9.36 -0.23
C ASP A 34 6.78 -8.69 1.15
N ILE A 35 7.48 -9.30 2.12
CA ILE A 35 7.66 -8.74 3.47
C ILE A 35 8.95 -7.89 3.54
N LEU A 36 8.82 -6.55 3.62
CA LEU A 36 9.96 -5.60 3.64
C LEU A 36 9.83 -4.42 4.61
N PRO A 37 10.68 -4.22 5.63
CA PRO A 37 10.57 -3.08 6.55
C PRO A 37 10.17 -1.74 5.88
N THR A 38 9.27 -0.96 6.49
CA THR A 38 8.82 0.35 5.97
C THR A 38 9.96 1.22 5.42
N PRO A 39 11.11 1.41 6.12
CA PRO A 39 12.22 2.18 5.55
C PRO A 39 12.78 1.60 4.25
N THR A 40 12.77 0.28 4.05
CA THR A 40 13.18 -0.38 2.81
C THR A 40 12.27 0.01 1.65
N ILE A 41 10.97 0.15 1.88
CA ILE A 41 10.02 0.60 0.85
C ILE A 41 10.27 2.05 0.48
N LEU A 42 10.40 2.94 1.47
CA LEU A 42 10.68 4.35 1.20
C LEU A 42 11.98 4.49 0.39
N PHE A 43 13.00 3.73 0.78
CA PHE A 43 14.25 3.66 0.03
C PHE A 43 14.05 3.13 -1.40
N ALA A 44 13.29 2.06 -1.59
CA ALA A 44 13.04 1.46 -2.90
C ALA A 44 12.24 2.40 -3.82
N VAL A 45 11.18 3.05 -3.32
CA VAL A 45 10.42 4.07 -4.06
C VAL A 45 11.34 5.18 -4.55
N ARG A 46 12.21 5.70 -3.68
CA ARG A 46 13.16 6.75 -4.03
C ARG A 46 14.24 6.28 -5.00
N LYS A 47 14.82 5.11 -4.75
CA LYS A 47 15.94 4.55 -5.53
C LYS A 47 15.51 4.16 -6.95
N HIS A 48 14.35 3.51 -7.06
CA HIS A 48 13.83 3.00 -8.33
C HIS A 48 12.84 3.96 -9.00
N LYS A 49 12.59 5.13 -8.39
CA LYS A 49 11.68 6.17 -8.89
C LYS A 49 10.27 5.64 -9.16
N TYR A 50 9.75 4.82 -8.24
CA TYR A 50 8.38 4.34 -8.33
C TYR A 50 7.39 5.49 -8.07
N ASP A 51 6.21 5.42 -8.69
CA ASP A 51 5.15 6.41 -8.50
C ASP A 51 4.52 6.35 -7.10
N GLY A 52 4.71 5.24 -6.40
CA GLY A 52 4.30 5.08 -5.02
C GLY A 52 4.37 3.64 -4.52
N ALA A 53 3.90 3.45 -3.29
CA ALA A 53 3.74 2.15 -2.70
C ALA A 53 2.47 2.06 -1.84
N ILE A 54 1.92 0.84 -1.76
CA ILE A 54 0.87 0.50 -0.81
C ILE A 54 1.47 -0.52 0.16
N ILE A 55 1.35 -0.21 1.44
CA ILE A 55 1.83 -1.05 2.54
C ILE A 55 0.61 -1.57 3.27
N ILE A 56 0.45 -2.89 3.29
CA ILE A 56 -0.59 -3.56 4.08
C ILE A 56 0.01 -3.85 5.45
N THR A 57 -0.63 -3.37 6.52
CA THR A 57 -0.09 -3.45 7.88
C THR A 57 -1.19 -3.50 8.93
N ALA A 58 -1.14 -4.49 9.82
CA ALA A 58 -1.76 -4.41 11.13
C ALA A 58 -0.79 -3.68 12.08
N SER A 59 -0.86 -2.34 12.14
CA SER A 59 0.16 -1.56 12.84
C SER A 59 0.13 -1.82 14.36
N HIS A 60 -0.98 -1.49 15.03
CA HIS A 60 -1.26 -1.71 16.46
C HIS A 60 -2.75 -2.05 16.67
N ASN A 61 -3.47 -2.33 15.57
CA ASN A 61 -4.88 -2.63 15.63
C ASN A 61 -5.06 -4.12 15.90
N PRO A 62 -6.17 -4.54 16.53
CA PRO A 62 -6.51 -5.96 16.65
C PRO A 62 -6.38 -6.65 15.28
N ILE A 63 -5.94 -7.91 15.25
CA ILE A 63 -5.56 -8.67 14.05
C ILE A 63 -6.67 -8.76 12.98
N GLU A 64 -7.90 -8.45 13.37
CA GLU A 64 -9.08 -8.32 12.51
C GLU A 64 -9.11 -7.05 11.65
N TYR A 65 -8.30 -6.03 11.96
CA TYR A 65 -8.20 -4.77 11.22
C TYR A 65 -6.89 -4.65 10.45
N ASN A 66 -6.98 -4.84 9.14
CA ASN A 66 -5.88 -4.59 8.22
C ASN A 66 -5.87 -3.12 7.78
N GLY A 67 -4.78 -2.40 8.05
CA GLY A 67 -4.58 -1.04 7.60
C GLY A 67 -3.84 -0.98 6.26
N LEU A 68 -4.19 0.00 5.42
CA LEU A 68 -3.42 0.36 4.23
C LEU A 68 -2.70 1.68 4.48
N LYS A 69 -1.39 1.71 4.28
CA LYS A 69 -0.60 2.96 4.26
C LYS A 69 -0.14 3.21 2.83
N PHE A 70 -0.33 4.44 2.37
CA PHE A 70 0.07 4.87 1.03
C PHE A 70 1.33 5.71 1.10
N VAL A 71 2.23 5.49 0.15
CA VAL A 71 3.50 6.22 -0.02
C VAL A 71 3.47 6.84 -1.41
N ASN A 72 3.74 8.15 -1.49
CA ASN A 72 3.81 8.86 -2.76
C ASN A 72 5.19 8.74 -3.43
N ASN A 73 5.30 9.24 -4.65
CA ASN A 73 6.55 9.25 -5.45
C ASN A 73 7.73 10.01 -4.81
N LYS A 74 7.49 10.79 -3.75
CA LYS A 74 8.55 11.45 -2.95
C LYS A 74 9.07 10.58 -1.82
N ALA A 75 8.63 9.32 -1.74
CA ALA A 75 8.89 8.41 -0.64
C ALA A 75 8.44 8.97 0.72
N LEU A 76 7.31 9.68 0.72
CA LEU A 76 6.64 10.18 1.93
C LEU A 76 5.30 9.48 2.09
N PHE A 77 4.89 9.28 3.34
CA PHE A 77 3.53 8.85 3.63
C PHE A 77 2.53 9.90 3.16
N THR A 78 1.38 9.43 2.68
CA THR A 78 0.31 10.34 2.25
C THR A 78 -0.12 11.23 3.41
N ILE A 79 -0.12 12.54 3.18
CA ILE A 79 -0.62 13.53 4.14
C ILE A 79 -2.15 13.60 4.07
N LYS A 80 -2.76 14.26 5.05
CA LYS A 80 -4.23 14.34 5.19
C LYS A 80 -4.90 14.84 3.91
N GLU A 81 -4.32 15.83 3.24
CA GLU A 81 -4.83 16.39 2.00
C GLU A 81 -4.83 15.38 0.84
N GLU A 82 -3.84 14.49 0.79
CA GLU A 82 -3.77 13.40 -0.21
C GLU A 82 -4.80 12.31 0.11
N ALA A 83 -4.96 11.97 1.39
CA ALA A 83 -5.99 11.03 1.84
C ALA A 83 -7.42 11.55 1.55
N GLU A 84 -7.67 12.85 1.72
CA GLU A 84 -8.96 13.48 1.36
C GLU A 84 -9.23 13.47 -0.15
N LYS A 85 -8.20 13.53 -0.99
CA LYS A 85 -8.36 13.32 -2.43
C LYS A 85 -8.79 11.89 -2.74
N ILE A 86 -8.14 10.90 -2.12
CA ILE A 86 -8.51 9.48 -2.28
C ILE A 86 -9.96 9.26 -1.83
N LYS A 87 -10.36 9.84 -0.69
CA LYS A 87 -11.73 9.75 -0.20
C LYS A 87 -12.75 10.35 -1.17
N ARG A 88 -12.43 11.50 -1.78
CA ARG A 88 -13.31 12.11 -2.79
C ARG A 88 -13.52 11.21 -4.00
N TYR A 89 -12.50 10.50 -4.48
CA TYR A 89 -12.68 9.53 -5.56
C TYR A 89 -13.62 8.40 -5.14
N TYR A 90 -13.47 7.87 -3.92
CA TYR A 90 -14.35 6.83 -3.39
C TYR A 90 -15.81 7.29 -3.30
N ASP A 91 -16.06 8.50 -2.78
CA ASP A 91 -17.43 9.02 -2.61
C ASP A 91 -18.15 9.31 -3.94
N HIS A 92 -17.42 9.31 -5.07
CA HIS A 92 -17.95 9.59 -6.41
C HIS A 92 -17.83 8.41 -7.38
N SER A 93 -17.46 7.21 -6.88
CA SER A 93 -17.41 5.95 -7.63
C SER A 93 -18.62 5.08 -7.30
#